data_AF-A0A6I8W404-F1
#
_entry.id   AF-A0A6I8W404-F1
#
_cell.length_a   1.000
_cell.length_b   1.000
_cell.length_c   1.000
_cell.angle_alpha   90.00
_cell.angle_beta   90.00
_cell.angle_gamma   90.00
#
_symmetry.space_group_name_H-M   'P 1'
#
loop_
_entity.id
_entity.type
_entity.pdbx_description
1 polymer ?
#
loop_
_entity_poly.entity_id
_entity_poly.type
_entity_poly.pdbx_seq_one_letter_code
_entity_poly.pdbx_strand_id
1 'polypeptide(L)'
;MLKERMDAFNAKDEDLKAYAAAHSFSVEFIPPRAPHIGGLWESTVKSAKNLLLRTMGSAVLKKDELHTVLVDVEAVLNSRPLVVDSGSPNEGEVVTPAHLLVGRTLVSLPPESELPRPDSSLSYL
;
A
#
# COMPACT_ATOMS: atom_id res chain seq x y z
N MET A 1 -1.60 -0.63 -36.64
CA MET A 1 -2.62 -1.63 -36.23
C MET A 1 -2.77 -1.83 -34.72
N LEU A 2 -1.77 -2.31 -33.96
CA LEU A 2 -1.90 -2.48 -32.48
C LEU A 2 -1.81 -1.16 -31.71
N LYS A 3 -0.91 -0.27 -32.12
CA LYS A 3 -0.75 1.08 -31.54
C LYS A 3 -2.02 1.92 -31.71
N GLU A 4 -2.57 1.99 -32.92
CA GLU A 4 -3.85 2.69 -33.19
C GLU A 4 -5.03 2.15 -32.38
N ARG A 5 -5.09 0.84 -32.13
CA ARG A 5 -6.14 0.24 -31.27
C ARG A 5 -5.96 0.60 -29.80
N MET A 6 -4.71 0.73 -29.35
CA MET A 6 -4.39 1.25 -28.02
C MET A 6 -4.77 2.72 -27.89
N ASP A 7 -4.39 3.53 -28.88
CA ASP A 7 -4.67 4.96 -28.89
C ASP A 7 -6.19 5.22 -28.92
N ALA A 8 -6.94 4.43 -29.68
CA ALA A 8 -8.41 4.48 -29.72
C ALA A 8 -9.08 3.98 -28.43
N PHE A 9 -8.44 3.09 -27.67
CA PHE A 9 -8.93 2.65 -26.36
C PHE A 9 -8.61 3.69 -25.28
N ASN A 10 -7.39 4.22 -25.28
CA ASN A 10 -6.95 5.29 -24.39
C ASN A 10 -7.69 6.60 -24.67
N ALA A 11 -8.17 6.85 -25.89
CA ALA A 11 -8.95 8.02 -26.26
C ALA A 11 -10.35 8.08 -25.64
N LYS A 12 -10.87 6.97 -25.10
CA LYS A 12 -12.29 6.87 -24.74
C LYS A 12 -12.71 7.49 -23.41
N ASP A 13 -11.76 7.94 -22.59
CA ASP A 13 -12.08 8.50 -21.26
C ASP A 13 -11.50 9.91 -21.10
N GLU A 14 -12.25 10.91 -21.60
CA GLU A 14 -11.88 12.32 -21.48
C GLU A 14 -11.94 12.81 -20.03
N ASP A 15 -12.90 12.33 -19.24
CA ASP A 15 -13.06 12.70 -17.84
C ASP A 15 -11.88 12.22 -16.99
N LEU A 16 -11.46 10.97 -17.18
CA LEU A 16 -10.29 10.42 -16.48
C LEU A 16 -9.00 11.17 -16.85
N LYS A 17 -8.84 11.57 -18.11
CA LYS A 17 -7.69 12.37 -18.56
C LYS A 17 -7.70 13.78 -17.99
N ALA A 18 -8.87 14.42 -17.95
CA ALA A 18 -9.02 15.74 -17.35
C ALA A 18 -8.69 15.67 -15.85
N TYR A 19 -9.17 14.64 -15.15
CA TYR A 19 -8.85 14.39 -13.75
C TYR A 19 -7.34 14.16 -13.53
N ALA A 20 -6.72 13.31 -14.36
CA ALA A 20 -5.29 13.00 -14.27
C ALA A 20 -4.43 14.23 -14.53
N ALA A 21 -4.80 15.06 -15.53
CA ALA A 21 -4.13 16.33 -15.82
C ALA A 21 -4.27 17.32 -14.66
N ALA A 22 -5.44 17.42 -14.04
CA ALA A 22 -5.66 18.27 -12.87
C ALA A 22 -4.83 17.84 -11.64
N HIS A 23 -4.51 16.55 -11.52
CA HIS A 23 -3.77 15.97 -10.38
C HIS A 23 -2.31 15.61 -10.73
N SER A 24 -1.80 16.04 -11.89
CA SER A 24 -0.41 15.85 -12.31
C SER A 24 0.05 14.38 -12.35
N PHE A 25 -0.81 13.46 -12.81
CA PHE A 25 -0.41 12.08 -13.10
C PHE A 25 -0.85 11.64 -14.50
N SER A 26 -0.27 10.57 -15.03
CA SER A 26 -0.64 9.98 -16.32
C SER A 26 -1.34 8.63 -16.11
N VAL A 27 -2.34 8.35 -16.95
CA VAL A 27 -3.03 7.06 -17.00
C VAL A 27 -2.63 6.33 -18.25
N GLU A 28 -2.07 5.14 -18.09
CA GLU A 28 -1.70 4.25 -19.17
C GLU A 28 -2.41 2.90 -19.01
N PHE A 29 -3.09 2.46 -20.06
CA PHE A 29 -3.71 1.13 -20.07
C PHE A 29 -2.72 0.06 -20.51
N ILE A 30 -2.94 -1.15 -20.02
CA ILE A 30 -2.11 -2.30 -20.34
C ILE A 30 -2.36 -2.70 -21.80
N PRO A 31 -1.29 -2.95 -22.57
CA PRO A 31 -1.42 -3.45 -23.93
C PRO A 31 -2.34 -4.67 -24.03
N PRO A 32 -3.26 -4.69 -25.02
CA PRO A 32 -4.07 -5.87 -25.26
C PRO A 32 -3.15 -7.06 -25.53
N ARG A 33 -3.47 -8.20 -24.90
CA ARG A 33 -2.70 -9.46 -24.98
C ARG A 33 -1.33 -9.41 -24.28
N ALA A 34 -1.09 -8.45 -23.38
CA ALA A 34 0.09 -8.43 -22.51
C ALA A 34 -0.26 -8.58 -21.01
N PRO A 35 -0.93 -9.67 -20.59
CA PRO A 35 -1.38 -9.86 -19.20
C PRO A 35 -0.22 -9.94 -18.20
N HIS A 36 0.98 -10.33 -18.64
CA HIS A 36 2.17 -10.39 -17.80
C HIS A 36 2.58 -9.04 -17.20
N ILE A 37 2.24 -7.92 -17.87
CA ILE A 37 2.46 -6.56 -17.34
C ILE A 37 1.68 -6.37 -16.03
N GLY A 38 0.58 -7.12 -15.85
CA GLY A 38 -0.25 -7.10 -14.66
C GLY A 38 -0.01 -8.08 -13.57
N GLY A 39 0.97 -8.97 -13.74
CA GLY A 39 1.20 -10.03 -12.77
C GLY A 39 1.45 -9.51 -11.35
N LEU A 40 2.10 -8.35 -11.19
CA LEU A 40 2.43 -7.83 -9.87
C LEU A 40 1.19 -7.40 -9.09
N TRP A 41 0.35 -6.51 -9.63
CA TRP A 41 -0.87 -6.08 -8.90
C TRP A 41 -1.90 -7.21 -8.81
N GLU A 42 -1.98 -8.10 -9.80
CA GLU A 42 -2.86 -9.28 -9.74
C GLU A 42 -2.45 -10.23 -8.61
N SER A 43 -1.14 -10.43 -8.43
CA SER A 43 -0.59 -11.20 -7.31
C SER A 43 -0.89 -10.55 -5.95
N THR A 44 -0.81 -9.23 -5.87
CA THR A 44 -1.17 -8.47 -4.66
C THR A 44 -2.67 -8.60 -4.37
N VAL A 45 -3.54 -8.44 -5.38
CA VAL A 45 -5.00 -8.63 -5.25
C VAL A 45 -5.33 -10.06 -4.81
N LYS A 46 -4.64 -11.07 -5.37
CA LYS A 46 -4.80 -12.47 -4.96
C LYS A 46 -4.42 -12.66 -3.49
N SER A 47 -3.31 -12.07 -3.05
CA SER A 47 -2.86 -12.13 -1.66
C SER A 47 -3.86 -11.48 -0.70
N ALA A 48 -4.37 -10.30 -1.05
CA ALA A 48 -5.40 -9.59 -0.28
C ALA A 48 -6.68 -10.43 -0.13
N LYS A 49 -7.19 -10.99 -1.22
CA LYS A 49 -8.37 -11.86 -1.20
C LYS A 49 -8.16 -13.10 -0.34
N ASN A 50 -6.99 -13.72 -0.44
CA ASN A 50 -6.67 -14.91 0.36
C ASN A 50 -6.64 -14.60 1.85
N LEU A 51 -6.01 -13.48 2.26
CA LEU A 51 -5.99 -13.05 3.66
C LEU A 51 -7.41 -12.73 4.14
N LEU A 52 -8.17 -11.96 3.37
CA LEU A 52 -9.55 -11.60 3.71
C LEU A 52 -10.43 -12.84 3.93
N LEU A 53 -10.40 -13.80 2.99
CA LEU A 53 -11.19 -15.03 3.10
C LEU A 53 -10.77 -15.89 4.30
N ARG A 54 -9.47 -15.95 4.61
CA ARG A 54 -8.97 -16.68 5.78
C ARG A 54 -9.38 -16.03 7.09
N THR A 55 -9.35 -14.70 7.16
CA THR A 55 -9.75 -13.95 8.36
C THR A 55 -11.25 -14.01 8.59
N MET A 56 -12.06 -13.92 7.53
CA MET A 56 -13.52 -13.99 7.61
C MET A 56 -14.03 -15.40 7.90
N GLY A 57 -13.39 -16.44 7.37
CA GLY A 57 -13.91 -17.80 7.42
C GLY A 57 -15.32 -17.88 6.84
N SER A 58 -16.28 -18.32 7.64
CA SER A 58 -17.72 -18.40 7.28
C SER A 58 -18.55 -17.21 7.78
N ALA A 59 -17.92 -16.19 8.37
CA ALA A 59 -18.63 -15.04 8.93
C ALA A 59 -19.18 -14.13 7.83
N VAL A 60 -20.41 -13.64 8.04
CA VAL A 60 -21.01 -12.57 7.23
C VAL A 60 -20.79 -11.26 7.97
N LEU A 61 -19.85 -10.46 7.48
CA LEU A 61 -19.49 -9.19 8.09
C LEU A 61 -20.41 -8.06 7.64
N LYS A 62 -20.75 -7.17 8.58
CA LYS A 62 -21.32 -5.85 8.28
C LYS A 62 -20.27 -4.95 7.65
N LYS A 63 -20.71 -3.83 7.08
CA LYS A 63 -19.82 -2.85 6.42
C LYS A 63 -18.63 -2.43 7.30
N ASP A 64 -18.89 -2.05 8.55
CA ASP A 64 -17.84 -1.53 9.44
C ASP A 64 -16.88 -2.64 9.88
N GLU A 65 -17.38 -3.85 10.09
CA GLU A 65 -16.57 -5.03 10.42
C GLU A 65 -15.68 -5.42 9.23
N LEU A 66 -16.22 -5.39 8.00
CA LEU A 66 -15.45 -5.63 6.79
C LEU A 66 -14.36 -4.57 6.60
N HIS A 67 -14.67 -3.30 6.87
CA HIS A 67 -13.69 -2.23 6.80
C HIS A 67 -12.53 -2.47 7.76
N THR A 68 -12.80 -2.81 9.02
CA THR A 68 -11.76 -3.14 10.00
C THR A 68 -10.89 -4.30 9.51
N VAL A 69 -11.51 -5.39 9.03
CA VAL A 69 -10.74 -6.53 8.51
C VAL A 69 -9.90 -6.15 7.30
N LEU A 70 -10.39 -5.28 6.42
CA LEU A 70 -9.60 -4.79 5.28
C LEU A 70 -8.38 -3.98 5.73
N VAL A 71 -8.52 -3.15 6.76
CA VAL A 71 -7.38 -2.41 7.36
C VAL A 71 -6.34 -3.37 7.92
N ASP A 72 -6.76 -4.45 8.61
CA ASP A 72 -5.82 -5.46 9.11
C ASP A 72 -5.11 -6.20 7.97
N VAL A 73 -5.84 -6.56 6.91
CA VAL A 73 -5.26 -7.20 5.71
C VAL A 73 -4.23 -6.27 5.05
N GLU A 74 -4.54 -4.98 4.92
CA GLU A 74 -3.63 -3.98 4.40
C GLU A 74 -2.34 -3.89 5.26
N ALA A 75 -2.49 -3.82 6.58
CA ALA A 75 -1.36 -3.75 7.50
C ALA A 75 -0.43 -4.97 7.36
N VAL A 76 -1.00 -6.17 7.20
CA VAL A 76 -0.24 -7.41 6.96
C VAL A 76 0.49 -7.37 5.62
N LEU A 77 -0.18 -6.96 4.54
CA LEU A 77 0.44 -6.87 3.21
C LEU A 77 1.60 -5.88 3.19
N ASN A 78 1.43 -4.72 3.83
CA ASN A 78 2.44 -3.67 3.89
C ASN A 78 3.60 -3.99 4.85
N SER A 79 3.39 -4.87 5.82
CA SER A 79 4.44 -5.35 6.73
C SER A 79 5.17 -6.60 6.24
N ARG A 80 4.76 -7.16 5.09
CA ARG A 80 5.34 -8.38 4.54
C ARG A 80 6.81 -8.18 4.12
N PRO A 81 7.74 -9.06 4.52
CA PRO A 81 9.11 -9.07 4.03
C PRO A 81 9.22 -9.12 2.50
N LEU A 82 10.02 -8.24 1.90
CA LEU A 82 10.41 -8.29 0.49
C LEU A 82 11.83 -8.85 0.34
N VAL A 83 12.79 -8.24 1.04
CA VAL A 83 14.23 -8.55 0.95
C VAL A 83 14.87 -8.30 2.32
N VAL A 84 15.87 -9.10 2.68
CA VAL A 84 16.73 -8.82 3.85
C VAL A 84 17.80 -7.84 3.41
N ASP A 85 17.93 -6.70 4.10
CA ASP A 85 19.01 -5.76 3.81
C ASP A 85 20.33 -6.32 4.35
N SER A 86 21.20 -6.76 3.44
CA SER A 86 22.49 -7.36 3.74
C SER A 86 23.66 -6.40 3.54
N GLY A 87 23.43 -5.08 3.48
CA GLY A 87 24.47 -4.09 3.14
C GLY A 87 24.46 -2.77 3.93
N SER A 88 23.52 -2.56 4.85
CA SER A 88 23.48 -1.37 5.71
C SER A 88 24.05 -1.65 7.12
N PRO A 89 24.49 -0.62 7.86
CA PRO A 89 24.91 -0.77 9.26
C PRO A 89 23.82 -1.32 10.20
N ASN A 90 22.56 -1.40 9.74
CA ASN A 90 21.46 -2.14 10.35
C ASN A 90 21.39 -3.58 9.78
N GLU A 91 22.52 -4.30 9.74
CA GLU A 91 22.59 -5.66 9.22
C GLU A 91 21.50 -6.53 9.86
N GLY A 92 20.54 -7.00 9.04
CA GLY A 92 19.42 -7.84 9.49
C GLY A 92 18.04 -7.19 9.48
N GLU A 93 17.92 -5.90 9.14
CA GLU A 93 16.61 -5.27 8.93
C GLU A 93 15.95 -5.75 7.62
N VAL A 94 14.66 -6.10 7.71
CA VAL A 94 13.89 -6.63 6.59
C VAL A 94 13.17 -5.47 5.90
N VAL A 95 13.44 -5.28 4.61
CA VAL A 95 12.72 -4.30 3.78
C VAL A 95 11.32 -4.82 3.49
N THR A 96 10.32 -3.98 3.75
CA THR A 96 8.88 -4.26 3.54
C THR A 96 8.27 -3.18 2.64
N PRO A 97 7.08 -3.38 2.05
CA PRO A 97 6.42 -2.32 1.29
C PRO A 97 6.20 -1.03 2.09
N ALA A 98 5.92 -1.13 3.40
CA ALA A 98 5.77 0.04 4.26
C ALA A 98 7.05 0.91 4.31
N HIS A 99 8.23 0.30 4.27
CA HIS A 99 9.48 1.06 4.17
C HIS A 99 9.55 1.89 2.89
N LEU A 100 9.04 1.37 1.78
CA LEU A 100 9.03 2.08 0.51
C LEU A 100 7.95 3.17 0.46
N LEU A 101 6.80 2.93 1.09
CA LEU A 101 5.66 3.85 1.07
C LEU A 101 5.76 4.98 2.10
N VAL A 102 6.23 4.67 3.30
CA VAL A 102 6.22 5.59 4.47
C VAL A 102 7.65 5.86 4.99
N GLY A 103 8.65 5.10 4.54
CA GLY A 103 10.03 5.24 5.02
C GLY A 103 10.33 4.49 6.31
N ARG A 104 9.36 3.75 6.88
CA ARG A 104 9.50 3.02 8.16
C ARG A 104 8.55 1.83 8.26
N THR A 105 8.75 0.99 9.28
CA THR A 105 7.81 -0.10 9.62
C THR A 105 6.48 0.44 10.15
N LEU A 106 5.37 -0.25 9.86
CA LEU A 106 4.05 0.07 10.43
C LEU A 106 3.92 -0.27 11.93
N VAL A 107 4.87 -1.04 12.46
CA VAL A 107 4.91 -1.46 13.87
C VAL A 107 5.84 -0.56 14.69
N SER A 108 6.53 0.41 14.05
CA SER A 108 7.35 1.37 14.77
C SER A 108 6.50 2.26 15.68
N LEU A 109 6.98 2.50 16.89
CA LEU A 109 6.41 3.54 17.75
C LEU A 109 6.37 4.86 16.96
N PRO A 110 5.32 5.69 17.13
CA PRO A 110 5.33 7.03 16.57
C PRO A 110 6.60 7.76 17.04
N PRO A 111 7.20 8.61 16.19
CA PRO A 111 8.33 9.43 16.63
C PRO A 111 7.91 10.18 17.90
N GLU A 112 8.81 10.20 18.89
CA GLU A 112 8.57 10.85 20.17
C GLU A 112 8.04 12.26 19.90
N SER A 113 6.79 12.52 20.29
CA SER A 113 6.22 13.84 20.15
C SER A 113 7.08 14.79 20.97
N GLU A 114 7.52 15.92 20.41
CA GLU A 114 8.13 17.03 21.13
C GLU A 114 7.09 17.72 22.05
N LEU A 115 6.36 16.95 22.85
CA LEU A 115 5.62 17.52 23.96
C LEU A 115 6.67 18.05 24.93
N PRO A 116 6.60 19.33 25.33
CA PRO A 116 7.55 19.89 26.27
C PRO A 116 7.52 18.99 27.51
N ARG A 117 8.69 18.44 27.85
CA ARG A 117 8.82 17.62 29.07
C ARG A 117 8.27 18.47 30.22
N PRO A 118 7.34 17.96 31.04
CA PRO A 118 6.96 18.68 32.24
C PRO A 118 8.22 18.87 33.06
N ASP A 119 8.55 20.13 33.30
CA ASP A 119 9.73 20.52 34.07
C ASP A 119 9.68 19.80 35.42
N SER A 120 10.57 18.83 35.59
CA SER A 120 10.73 18.06 36.82
C SER A 120 11.47 18.87 37.90
N SER A 121 11.25 20.19 37.96
CA SER A 121 11.84 21.08 38.97
C SER A 121 10.97 21.25 40.23
N LEU A 122 9.80 20.62 40.31
CA LEU A 122 9.08 20.52 41.58
C LEU A 122 9.55 19.28 42.37
N SER A 123 10.80 19.33 42.80
CA SER A 123 11.26 18.54 43.95
C SER A 123 10.53 19.06 45.20
N TYR A 124 9.83 18.15 45.88
CA TYR A 124 9.34 18.34 47.24
C TYR A 124 10.42 18.94 48.15
N LEU A 125 10.25 20.21 48.53
CA LEU A 125 10.60 20.79 49.84
C LEU A 125 9.62 21.94 50.14
#